data_AF-A0A522T944-F1
#
_entry.id   AF-A0A522T944-F1
#
_cell.length_a   1.000
_cell.length_b   1.000
_cell.length_c   1.000
_cell.angle_alpha   90.00
_cell.angle_beta   90.00
_cell.angle_gamma   90.00
#
_symmetry.space_group_name_H-M   'P 1'
#
loop_
_entity.id
_entity.type
_entity.pdbx_description
1 polymer ?
#
loop_
_entity_poly.entity_id
_entity_poly.type
_entity_poly.pdbx_seq_one_letter_code
_entity_poly.pdbx_strand_id
1 'polypeptide(L)'
;MARPPGLIEVCGGLRQHLGPGRIELRDDGTGVTKSVRLLFHVVWDEHQKGGKMAEYVRLLNNDEVASLVDIASCFEPLETAFRDLGHGDAASVRRHDILSGVPSLNAINSFKSMSGVVPSLDAACLRVDSDLLRMPGPGGGSRREKLTKSQEESVRIGKENGLLMLYQISTGELLAILTDGEVQRLRVGVTSALAAKYLANPNCRKVGFLGTGYQAETQFQALALVLPELTAKVFSPNMDHRQEFVAKMSRVTGCNVEAVSSAEEAADSAEIIVSATNSLHPTINPEWIRPGMHINCIKKQEVDLEVLAKCDLLVVGSTGDTVHVIVGDLRNRKLDETASGWWKDPDHAWERFPFLADVVAGKHAGRILPDQVTCYIGHGTGIQFAAIAMLAYRRAVENEIGYLIPSARFMQPILQR
;
A
#
# COMPACT_ATOMS: atom_id res chain seq x y z
N MET A 1 -13.61 -8.57 -55.84
CA MET A 1 -14.11 -8.19 -54.50
C MET A 1 -13.12 -7.20 -53.90
N ALA A 2 -13.56 -5.97 -53.67
CA ALA A 2 -12.73 -4.85 -53.23
C ALA A 2 -12.43 -4.94 -51.73
N ARG A 3 -11.18 -4.63 -51.33
CA ARG A 3 -10.75 -4.46 -49.93
C ARG A 3 -11.43 -3.21 -49.33
N PRO A 4 -11.84 -3.21 -48.05
CA PRO A 4 -12.38 -2.01 -47.41
C PRO A 4 -11.26 -0.96 -47.24
N PRO A 5 -11.56 0.35 -47.38
CA PRO A 5 -10.58 1.42 -47.22
C PRO A 5 -10.40 1.72 -45.73
N GLY A 6 -9.15 1.72 -45.24
CA GLY A 6 -8.87 2.17 -43.87
C GLY A 6 -7.66 1.59 -43.14
N LEU A 7 -6.82 0.74 -43.75
CA LEU A 7 -5.53 0.36 -43.18
C LEU A 7 -4.39 1.10 -43.88
N ILE A 8 -3.72 1.99 -43.14
CA ILE A 8 -2.42 2.53 -43.51
C ILE A 8 -1.38 1.57 -42.96
N GLU A 9 -0.71 0.83 -43.85
CA GLU A 9 0.42 -0.04 -43.52
C GLU A 9 1.68 0.84 -43.37
N VAL A 10 2.23 0.95 -42.16
CA VAL A 10 3.52 1.63 -41.95
C VAL A 10 4.62 0.58 -42.08
N CYS A 11 5.12 0.39 -43.30
CA CYS A 11 6.32 -0.40 -43.56
C CYS A 11 7.58 0.47 -43.37
N GLY A 12 8.52 0.00 -42.55
CA GLY A 12 9.91 0.47 -42.55
C GLY A 12 10.38 1.03 -41.21
N GLY A 13 11.54 0.53 -40.75
CA GLY A 13 12.11 0.81 -39.44
C GLY A 13 12.32 2.29 -39.16
N LEU A 14 11.66 2.78 -38.10
CA LEU A 14 11.91 4.07 -37.48
C LEU A 14 12.17 3.83 -36.00
N ARG A 15 13.46 3.76 -35.63
CA ARG A 15 13.92 3.94 -34.25
C ARG A 15 13.85 5.43 -33.93
N GLN A 16 12.70 5.93 -33.49
CA GLN A 16 12.61 7.19 -32.76
C GLN A 16 11.54 7.12 -31.68
N HIS A 17 11.92 7.47 -30.45
CA HIS A 17 11.02 7.62 -29.31
C HIS A 17 9.99 8.71 -29.60
N LEU A 18 8.72 8.35 -29.62
CA LEU A 18 7.61 9.30 -29.56
C LEU A 18 7.02 9.24 -28.15
N GLY A 19 7.23 10.31 -27.37
CA GLY A 19 6.51 10.55 -26.12
C GLY A 19 5.02 10.86 -26.37
N PRO A 20 4.22 11.10 -25.31
CA PRO A 20 2.79 11.39 -25.46
C PRO A 20 2.59 12.66 -26.30
N GLY A 21 2.08 12.51 -27.51
CA GLY A 21 1.95 13.58 -28.49
C GLY A 21 0.70 13.43 -29.36
N ARG A 22 0.11 14.57 -29.74
CA ARG A 22 -1.05 14.67 -30.64
C ARG A 22 -0.54 14.61 -32.08
N ILE A 23 -1.02 13.65 -32.88
CA ILE A 23 -0.66 13.56 -34.30
C ILE A 23 -1.77 14.23 -35.12
N GLU A 24 -1.38 15.18 -35.96
CA GLU A 24 -2.27 15.80 -36.95
C GLU A 24 -2.10 15.08 -38.28
N LEU A 25 -3.18 14.47 -38.78
CA LEU A 25 -3.22 13.92 -40.13
C LEU A 25 -3.82 14.97 -41.05
N ARG A 26 -3.08 15.34 -42.10
CA ARG A 26 -3.56 16.20 -43.19
C ARG A 26 -3.89 15.32 -44.40
N ASP A 27 -5.10 15.46 -44.90
CA ASP A 27 -5.52 14.91 -46.20
C ASP A 27 -5.17 15.94 -47.28
N ASP A 28 -4.35 15.52 -48.24
CA ASP A 28 -3.78 16.30 -49.33
C ASP A 28 -4.77 16.64 -50.47
N GLY A 29 -6.06 16.31 -50.30
CA GLY A 29 -7.10 16.66 -51.28
C GLY A 29 -8.22 17.60 -50.83
N THR A 30 -8.54 17.69 -49.53
CA THR A 30 -9.78 18.39 -49.08
C THR A 30 -9.64 19.29 -47.84
N GLY A 31 -8.43 19.52 -47.32
CA GLY A 31 -8.18 20.55 -46.30
C GLY A 31 -8.83 20.32 -44.92
N VAL A 32 -9.32 19.11 -44.62
CA VAL A 32 -9.90 18.78 -43.30
C VAL A 32 -8.83 18.11 -42.42
N THR A 33 -8.50 18.75 -41.29
CA THR A 33 -7.62 18.18 -40.27
C THR A 33 -8.46 17.41 -39.24
N LYS A 34 -8.24 16.10 -39.08
CA LYS A 34 -8.79 15.34 -37.94
C LYS A 34 -7.71 15.15 -36.89
N SER A 35 -7.99 15.56 -35.66
CA SER A 35 -7.10 15.29 -34.52
C SER A 35 -7.52 14.00 -33.82
N VAL A 36 -6.65 13.00 -33.76
CA VAL A 36 -6.90 11.74 -33.05
C VAL A 36 -5.99 11.70 -31.82
N ARG A 37 -6.57 11.40 -30.65
CA ARG A 37 -5.83 11.20 -29.40
C ARG A 37 -5.58 9.69 -29.26
N LEU A 38 -4.33 9.26 -29.39
CA LEU A 38 -3.97 7.85 -29.20
C LEU A 38 -3.92 7.54 -27.70
N LEU A 39 -4.87 6.71 -27.24
CA LEU A 39 -4.78 5.98 -25.97
C LEU A 39 -4.10 4.65 -26.28
N PHE A 40 -2.85 4.47 -25.86
CA PHE A 40 -2.19 3.18 -25.98
C PHE A 40 -2.76 2.23 -24.91
N HIS A 41 -3.62 1.30 -25.33
CA HIS A 41 -3.70 0.01 -24.66
C HIS A 41 -2.51 -0.80 -25.16
N VAL A 42 -1.49 -0.98 -24.31
CA VAL A 42 -0.37 -1.86 -24.65
C VAL A 42 -0.87 -3.30 -24.49
N VAL A 43 -1.10 -3.95 -25.63
CA VAL A 43 -1.20 -5.41 -25.72
C VAL A 43 0.21 -5.95 -25.54
N TRP A 44 0.42 -6.73 -24.49
CA TRP A 44 1.70 -7.38 -24.20
C TRP A 44 2.02 -8.35 -25.35
N ASP A 45 3.22 -8.25 -25.90
CA ASP A 45 3.68 -9.11 -26.99
C ASP A 45 3.88 -10.55 -26.43
N GLU A 46 3.09 -11.50 -26.93
CA GLU A 46 3.14 -12.93 -26.56
C GLU A 46 4.45 -13.63 -26.97
N HIS A 47 5.44 -12.91 -27.51
CA HIS A 47 6.69 -13.47 -28.01
C HIS A 47 7.73 -13.89 -26.95
N GLN A 48 7.38 -13.94 -25.66
CA GLN A 48 8.14 -14.70 -24.65
C GLN A 48 7.63 -16.13 -24.40
N LYS A 49 6.95 -16.75 -25.38
CA LYS A 49 6.75 -18.21 -25.43
C LYS A 49 8.04 -18.95 -25.84
N GLY A 50 9.09 -18.78 -25.04
CA GLY A 50 10.40 -19.41 -25.21
C GLY A 50 11.29 -19.06 -24.03
N GLY A 51 11.18 -19.85 -22.95
CA GLY A 51 11.86 -19.63 -21.67
C GLY A 51 13.38 -19.51 -21.81
N LYS A 52 13.86 -18.29 -22.02
CA LYS A 52 15.22 -17.91 -21.69
C LYS A 52 15.19 -17.39 -20.27
N MET A 53 15.96 -18.05 -19.42
CA MET A 53 16.20 -17.63 -18.05
C MET A 53 16.53 -16.14 -17.99
N ALA A 54 16.02 -15.43 -16.99
CA ALA A 54 16.47 -14.09 -16.69
C ALA A 54 17.99 -14.12 -16.47
N GLU A 55 18.75 -13.51 -17.38
CA GLU A 55 20.23 -13.54 -17.35
C GLU A 55 20.77 -12.84 -16.09
N TYR A 56 20.00 -11.90 -15.53
CA TYR A 56 20.36 -11.09 -14.38
C TYR A 56 19.21 -10.94 -13.36
N VAL A 57 19.58 -10.92 -12.09
CA VAL A 57 18.76 -10.42 -10.97
C VAL A 57 19.04 -8.93 -10.79
N ARG A 58 17.98 -8.14 -10.66
CA ARG A 58 18.09 -6.68 -10.53
C ARG A 58 18.04 -6.25 -9.05
N LEU A 59 19.02 -5.48 -8.61
CA LEU A 59 19.00 -4.80 -7.32
C LEU A 59 18.46 -3.39 -7.48
N LEU A 60 17.49 -3.02 -6.64
CA LEU A 60 16.87 -1.70 -6.64
C LEU A 60 16.92 -1.09 -5.24
N ASN A 61 17.54 0.08 -5.13
CA ASN A 61 17.54 0.89 -3.92
C ASN A 61 16.25 1.74 -3.80
N ASN A 62 16.08 2.44 -2.69
CA ASN A 62 14.82 3.14 -2.40
C ASN A 62 14.54 4.30 -3.35
N ASP A 63 15.58 5.04 -3.76
CA ASP A 63 15.42 6.19 -4.67
C ASP A 63 15.08 5.70 -6.08
N GLU A 64 15.70 4.60 -6.52
CA GLU A 64 15.36 3.92 -7.78
C GLU A 64 13.90 3.45 -7.75
N VAL A 65 13.46 2.74 -6.70
CA VAL A 65 12.05 2.34 -6.55
C VAL A 65 11.13 3.57 -6.57
N ALA A 66 11.45 4.64 -5.84
CA ALA A 66 10.65 5.84 -5.79
C ALA A 66 10.54 6.58 -7.13
N SER A 67 11.55 6.46 -8.00
CA SER A 67 11.50 6.98 -9.37
C SER A 67 10.65 6.12 -10.32
N LEU A 68 10.43 4.85 -9.97
CA LEU A 68 9.78 3.87 -10.82
C LEU A 68 8.28 3.76 -10.54
N VAL A 69 7.83 4.03 -9.32
CA VAL A 69 6.42 3.90 -8.92
C VAL A 69 5.90 5.14 -8.22
N ASP A 70 4.64 5.47 -8.50
CA ASP A 70 3.90 6.58 -7.89
C ASP A 70 2.53 6.10 -7.41
N ILE A 71 1.85 6.92 -6.59
CA ILE A 71 0.55 6.58 -5.99
C ILE A 71 -0.48 6.18 -7.04
N ALA A 72 -0.58 6.92 -8.16
CA ALA A 72 -1.57 6.65 -9.19
C ALA A 72 -1.29 5.30 -9.88
N SER A 73 -0.02 5.02 -10.18
CA SER A 73 0.41 3.78 -10.81
C SER A 73 0.16 2.53 -9.97
N CYS A 74 0.07 2.67 -8.64
CA CYS A 74 -0.13 1.55 -7.73
C CYS A 74 -1.60 1.08 -7.65
N PHE A 75 -2.59 1.84 -8.11
CA PHE A 75 -4.01 1.49 -7.99
C PHE A 75 -4.36 0.19 -8.73
N GLU A 76 -4.09 0.13 -10.03
CA GLU A 76 -4.44 -1.02 -10.86
C GLU A 76 -3.83 -2.33 -10.36
N PRO A 77 -2.50 -2.46 -10.14
CA PRO A 77 -1.93 -3.74 -9.74
C PRO A 77 -2.38 -4.18 -8.34
N LEU A 78 -2.60 -3.23 -7.42
CA LEU A 78 -3.15 -3.56 -6.10
C LEU A 78 -4.61 -4.01 -6.18
N GLU A 79 -5.43 -3.31 -6.96
CA GLU A 79 -6.83 -3.65 -7.15
C GLU A 79 -6.98 -5.02 -7.83
N THR A 80 -6.13 -5.32 -8.81
CA THR A 80 -6.03 -6.66 -9.43
C THR A 80 -5.60 -7.72 -8.42
N ALA A 81 -4.57 -7.48 -7.61
CA ALA A 81 -4.15 -8.42 -6.58
C ALA A 81 -5.23 -8.70 -5.52
N PHE A 82 -6.00 -7.69 -5.11
CA PHE A 82 -7.13 -7.87 -4.20
C PHE A 82 -8.29 -8.63 -4.85
N ARG A 83 -8.59 -8.36 -6.12
CA ARG A 83 -9.62 -9.09 -6.89
C ARG A 83 -9.29 -10.56 -6.98
N ASP A 84 -8.06 -10.89 -7.37
CA ASP A 84 -7.58 -12.28 -7.48
C ASP A 84 -7.58 -12.97 -6.12
N LEU A 85 -7.16 -12.28 -5.06
CA LEU A 85 -7.23 -12.82 -3.69
C LEU A 85 -8.68 -13.13 -3.29
N GLY A 86 -9.61 -12.24 -3.64
CA GLY A 86 -11.02 -12.44 -3.40
C GLY A 86 -11.57 -13.60 -4.20
N HIS A 87 -11.14 -13.83 -5.45
CA HIS A 87 -11.55 -14.97 -6.27
C HIS A 87 -10.90 -16.30 -5.86
N GLY A 88 -9.78 -16.25 -5.14
CA GLY A 88 -9.00 -17.43 -4.72
C GLY A 88 -7.85 -17.76 -5.67
N ASP A 89 -7.56 -16.86 -6.61
CA ASP A 89 -6.49 -16.99 -7.61
C ASP A 89 -5.16 -16.40 -7.13
N ALA A 90 -5.16 -15.63 -6.04
CA ALA A 90 -3.97 -15.14 -5.36
C ALA A 90 -3.99 -15.55 -3.88
N ALA A 91 -2.81 -15.54 -3.23
CA ALA A 91 -2.70 -15.93 -1.83
C ALA A 91 -1.69 -15.08 -1.06
N SER A 92 -1.94 -14.88 0.24
CA SER A 92 -0.99 -14.31 1.18
C SER A 92 -0.92 -15.17 2.42
N VAL A 93 0.29 -15.37 2.94
CA VAL A 93 0.44 -15.99 4.26
C VAL A 93 0.30 -14.92 5.34
N ARG A 94 -0.04 -15.37 6.56
CA ARG A 94 -0.01 -14.51 7.74
C ARG A 94 1.38 -13.94 7.95
N ARG A 95 1.44 -12.69 8.40
CA ARG A 95 2.70 -12.05 8.79
C ARG A 95 3.29 -12.79 9.99
N HIS A 96 4.60 -13.02 9.98
CA HIS A 96 5.33 -13.58 11.11
C HIS A 96 6.28 -12.53 11.67
N ASP A 97 6.28 -12.38 12.99
CA ASP A 97 7.18 -11.51 13.74
C ASP A 97 7.96 -12.34 14.75
N ILE A 98 9.27 -12.49 14.54
CA ILE A 98 10.18 -13.08 15.51
C ILE A 98 10.73 -11.94 16.37
N LEU A 99 10.41 -11.98 17.66
CA LEU A 99 10.78 -10.95 18.62
C LEU A 99 11.90 -11.45 19.52
N SER A 100 13.05 -10.77 19.47
CA SER A 100 14.22 -11.09 20.29
C SER A 100 14.68 -9.88 21.08
N GLY A 101 15.06 -10.09 22.34
CA GLY A 101 15.64 -9.03 23.17
C GLY A 101 17.00 -8.61 22.61
N VAL A 102 17.30 -7.32 22.68
CA VAL A 102 18.63 -6.76 22.41
C VAL A 102 19.06 -6.05 23.69
N PRO A 103 19.61 -6.79 24.69
CA PRO A 103 19.87 -6.25 26.02
C PRO A 103 20.81 -5.06 26.02
N SER A 104 21.82 -5.06 25.15
CA SER A 104 22.78 -3.95 25.00
C SER A 104 22.14 -2.62 24.62
N LEU A 105 20.94 -2.63 24.03
CA LEU A 105 20.23 -1.43 23.61
C LEU A 105 18.94 -1.18 24.39
N ASN A 106 18.64 -2.02 25.39
CA ASN A 106 17.33 -2.06 26.04
C ASN A 106 16.19 -2.01 25.00
N ALA A 107 16.36 -2.78 23.92
CA ALA A 107 15.48 -2.78 22.76
C ALA A 107 15.00 -4.19 22.44
N ILE A 108 14.03 -4.27 21.53
CA ILE A 108 13.51 -5.51 20.96
C ILE A 108 13.82 -5.47 19.48
N ASN A 109 14.50 -6.50 18.98
CA ASN A 109 14.53 -6.76 17.55
C ASN A 109 13.23 -7.44 17.13
N SER A 110 12.58 -6.89 16.11
CA SER A 110 11.40 -7.44 15.47
C SER A 110 11.79 -7.80 14.04
N PHE A 111 12.09 -9.08 13.82
CA PHE A 111 12.37 -9.63 12.51
C PHE A 111 11.08 -10.15 11.90
N LYS A 112 10.62 -9.55 10.80
CA LYS A 112 9.29 -9.81 10.26
C LYS A 112 9.38 -10.33 8.85
N SER A 113 8.42 -11.17 8.50
CA SER A 113 8.28 -11.71 7.16
C SER A 113 6.82 -11.73 6.70
N MET A 114 6.62 -11.44 5.42
CA MET A 114 5.34 -11.54 4.73
C MET A 114 5.59 -12.08 3.34
N SER A 115 4.76 -13.03 2.88
CA SER A 115 4.82 -13.49 1.49
C SER A 115 3.44 -13.54 0.86
N GLY A 116 3.42 -13.33 -0.45
CA GLY A 116 2.22 -13.42 -1.25
C GLY A 116 2.53 -13.73 -2.71
N VAL A 117 1.55 -14.30 -3.37
CA VAL A 117 1.61 -14.72 -4.78
C VAL A 117 0.40 -14.17 -5.51
N VAL A 118 0.63 -13.62 -6.70
CA VAL A 118 -0.37 -13.07 -7.61
C VAL A 118 -0.06 -13.60 -9.02
N PRO A 119 -0.59 -14.78 -9.40
CA PRO A 119 -0.33 -15.44 -10.68
C PRO A 119 -0.66 -14.60 -11.91
N SER A 120 -1.74 -13.81 -11.88
CA SER A 120 -2.10 -12.92 -13.02
C SER A 120 -1.04 -11.86 -13.31
N LEU A 121 -0.25 -11.48 -12.30
CA LEU A 121 0.88 -10.57 -12.42
C LEU A 121 2.21 -11.30 -12.64
N ASP A 122 2.20 -12.64 -12.68
CA ASP A 122 3.37 -13.51 -12.70
C ASP A 122 4.33 -13.26 -11.53
N ALA A 123 3.78 -12.91 -10.35
CA ALA A 123 4.54 -12.35 -9.24
C ALA A 123 4.40 -13.15 -7.94
N ALA A 124 5.51 -13.64 -7.40
CA ALA A 124 5.62 -14.13 -6.03
C ALA A 124 6.62 -13.25 -5.27
N CYS A 125 6.29 -12.83 -4.05
CA CYS A 125 7.17 -11.94 -3.30
C CYS A 125 7.31 -12.36 -1.85
N LEU A 126 8.54 -12.32 -1.34
CA LEU A 126 8.87 -12.42 0.08
C LEU A 126 9.42 -11.08 0.56
N ARG A 127 8.72 -10.46 1.50
CA ARG A 127 9.22 -9.32 2.27
C ARG A 127 9.88 -9.81 3.54
N VAL A 128 11.03 -9.23 3.86
CA VAL A 128 11.71 -9.35 5.15
C VAL A 128 12.11 -7.97 5.65
N ASP A 129 11.92 -7.68 6.94
CA ASP A 129 12.43 -6.48 7.59
C ASP A 129 12.88 -6.77 9.02
N SER A 130 13.81 -5.95 9.51
CA SER A 130 14.38 -6.07 10.84
C SER A 130 14.38 -4.70 11.52
N ASP A 131 13.48 -4.52 12.48
CA ASP A 131 13.35 -3.27 13.23
C ASP A 131 13.90 -3.41 14.65
N LEU A 132 14.54 -2.35 15.16
CA LEU A 132 14.83 -2.20 16.58
C LEU A 132 13.77 -1.30 17.20
N LEU A 133 13.03 -1.85 18.17
CA LEU A 133 11.91 -1.21 18.83
C LEU A 133 12.24 -0.96 20.28
N ARG A 134 12.00 0.27 20.75
CA ARG A 134 11.97 0.59 22.17
C ARG A 134 10.52 0.80 22.58
N MET A 135 10.09 0.01 23.56
CA MET A 135 8.78 0.19 24.18
C MET A 135 8.88 1.34 25.21
N PRO A 136 7.83 2.16 25.34
CA PRO A 136 7.80 3.14 26.43
C PRO A 136 7.87 2.42 27.79
N GLY A 137 8.63 2.99 28.73
CA GLY A 137 8.69 2.49 30.10
C GLY A 137 7.43 2.82 30.90
N PRO A 138 7.27 2.29 32.13
CA PRO A 138 6.21 2.71 33.04
C PRO A 138 6.30 4.23 33.29
N GLY A 139 5.27 4.99 32.93
CA GLY A 139 5.26 6.46 32.98
C GLY A 139 5.89 7.17 31.77
N GLY A 140 6.38 6.42 30.78
CA GLY A 140 6.80 6.92 29.46
C GLY A 140 5.62 7.12 28.51
N GLY A 141 5.81 7.97 27.49
CA GLY A 141 4.75 8.37 26.56
C GLY A 141 4.07 7.22 25.80
N SER A 142 2.91 7.49 25.20
CA SER A 142 2.03 6.51 24.57
C SER A 142 2.46 6.04 23.16
N ARG A 143 3.76 6.01 22.86
CA ARG A 143 4.26 5.77 21.48
C ARG A 143 5.45 4.81 21.44
N ARG A 144 5.40 3.85 20.52
CA ARG A 144 6.56 3.05 20.10
C ARG A 144 7.62 3.95 19.47
N GLU A 145 8.88 3.71 19.82
CA GLU A 145 10.02 4.34 19.15
C GLU A 145 10.78 3.29 18.33
N LYS A 146 10.87 3.53 17.02
CA LYS A 146 11.77 2.78 16.14
C LYS A 146 13.15 3.42 16.25
N LEU A 147 14.11 2.67 16.80
CA LEU A 147 15.48 3.15 16.97
C LEU A 147 16.14 3.23 15.59
N THR A 148 16.54 4.43 15.20
CA THR A 148 17.28 4.69 13.95
C THR A 148 18.70 5.19 14.21
N LYS A 149 19.01 5.52 15.47
CA LYS A 149 20.32 5.98 15.96
C LYS A 149 20.52 5.50 17.40
N SER A 150 21.73 5.11 17.75
CA SER A 150 22.12 4.84 19.14
C SER A 150 22.53 6.14 19.83
N GLN A 151 22.42 6.19 21.16
CA GLN A 151 23.08 7.24 21.95
C GLN A 151 24.56 6.93 22.22
N GLU A 152 24.97 5.66 22.06
CA GLU A 152 26.37 5.22 22.15
C GLU A 152 27.01 5.11 20.77
N GLU A 153 28.12 5.81 20.56
CA GLU A 153 28.82 5.93 19.28
C GLU A 153 29.41 4.58 18.79
N SER A 154 29.63 3.63 19.71
CA SER A 154 30.13 2.27 19.43
C SER A 154 29.07 1.31 18.88
N VAL A 155 27.78 1.65 18.96
CA VAL A 155 26.70 0.80 18.48
C VAL A 155 26.17 1.31 17.15
N ARG A 156 26.45 0.59 16.05
CA ARG A 156 25.85 0.90 14.76
C ARG A 156 24.40 0.41 14.69
N ILE A 157 23.44 1.34 14.62
CA ILE A 157 22.06 1.03 14.25
C ILE A 157 21.93 1.11 12.73
N GLY A 158 21.45 0.03 12.11
CA GLY A 158 21.15 0.01 10.68
C GLY A 158 20.02 0.99 10.33
N LYS A 159 20.01 1.48 9.09
CA LYS A 159 18.85 2.21 8.55
C LYS A 159 17.65 1.25 8.39
N GLU A 160 16.49 1.73 7.96
CA GLU A 160 15.37 0.84 7.66
C GLU A 160 15.79 -0.22 6.63
N ASN A 161 15.75 -1.49 7.04
CA ASN A 161 16.36 -2.62 6.31
C ASN A 161 15.29 -3.58 5.75
N GLY A 162 14.18 -3.05 5.26
CA GLY A 162 13.18 -3.90 4.62
C GLY A 162 13.57 -4.19 3.17
N LEU A 163 13.49 -5.47 2.81
CA LEU A 163 13.80 -5.98 1.47
C LEU A 163 12.63 -6.80 0.95
N LEU A 164 12.44 -6.74 -0.35
CA LEU A 164 11.52 -7.54 -1.14
C LEU A 164 12.35 -8.43 -2.05
N MET A 165 12.09 -9.73 -2.02
CA MET A 165 12.61 -10.69 -2.99
C MET A 165 11.46 -11.08 -3.92
N LEU A 166 11.56 -10.63 -5.17
CA LEU A 166 10.54 -10.84 -6.20
C LEU A 166 10.94 -12.03 -7.08
N TYR A 167 10.04 -12.99 -7.19
CA TYR A 167 10.16 -14.16 -8.03
C TYR A 167 9.11 -14.13 -9.13
N GLN A 168 9.49 -14.65 -10.29
CA GLN A 168 8.56 -14.96 -11.37
C GLN A 168 7.89 -16.30 -11.10
N ILE A 169 6.56 -16.37 -11.18
CA ILE A 169 5.84 -17.62 -10.87
C ILE A 169 6.04 -18.65 -12.00
N SER A 170 5.96 -18.21 -13.25
CA SER A 170 6.00 -19.06 -14.44
C SER A 170 7.34 -19.80 -14.61
N THR A 171 8.44 -19.22 -14.15
CA THR A 171 9.79 -19.78 -14.27
C THR A 171 10.40 -20.19 -12.92
N GLY A 172 9.87 -19.67 -11.80
CA GLY A 172 10.45 -19.85 -10.46
C GLY A 172 11.72 -19.00 -10.21
N GLU A 173 12.08 -18.11 -11.14
CA GLU A 173 13.32 -17.35 -11.07
C GLU A 173 13.22 -16.15 -10.13
N LEU A 174 14.31 -15.84 -9.43
CA LEU A 174 14.47 -14.57 -8.72
C LEU A 174 14.68 -13.45 -9.75
N LEU A 175 13.75 -12.50 -9.83
CA LEU A 175 13.82 -11.37 -10.76
C LEU A 175 14.55 -10.18 -10.16
N ALA A 176 14.25 -9.85 -8.90
CA ALA A 176 14.78 -8.66 -8.26
C ALA A 176 14.86 -8.78 -6.74
N ILE A 177 15.77 -8.00 -6.17
CA ILE A 177 15.80 -7.66 -4.75
C ILE A 177 15.66 -6.13 -4.64
N LEU A 178 14.58 -5.68 -4.00
CA LEU A 178 14.25 -4.25 -3.89
C LEU A 178 14.19 -3.85 -2.42
N THR A 179 14.53 -2.61 -2.08
CA THR A 179 14.17 -2.04 -0.78
C THR A 179 12.66 -1.83 -0.68
N ASP A 180 12.07 -2.05 0.49
CA ASP A 180 10.61 -2.00 0.67
C ASP A 180 10.04 -0.63 1.05
N GLY A 181 10.87 0.36 1.40
CA GLY A 181 10.44 1.60 2.06
C GLY A 181 9.33 2.34 1.31
N GLU A 182 9.59 2.70 0.06
CA GLU A 182 8.57 3.37 -0.77
C GLU A 182 7.37 2.45 -1.07
N VAL A 183 7.60 1.16 -1.31
CA VAL A 183 6.50 0.19 -1.53
C VAL A 183 5.58 0.13 -0.31
N GLN A 184 6.14 0.04 0.88
CA GLN A 184 5.45 0.00 2.17
C GLN A 184 4.64 1.29 2.40
N ARG A 185 5.13 2.44 1.94
CA ARG A 185 4.42 3.72 2.03
C ARG A 185 3.23 3.77 1.04
N LEU A 186 3.49 3.51 -0.24
CA LEU A 186 2.48 3.58 -1.31
C LEU A 186 1.34 2.58 -1.08
N ARG A 187 1.68 1.33 -0.75
CA ARG A 187 0.68 0.25 -0.61
C ARG A 187 -0.34 0.50 0.48
N VAL A 188 0.06 1.12 1.60
CA VAL A 188 -0.84 1.42 2.71
C VAL A 188 -1.83 2.51 2.30
N GLY A 189 -1.34 3.60 1.70
CA GLY A 189 -2.16 4.69 1.18
C GLY A 189 -3.20 4.22 0.16
N VAL A 190 -2.72 3.53 -0.89
CA VAL A 190 -3.57 3.09 -2.00
C VAL A 190 -4.59 2.05 -1.55
N THR A 191 -4.24 1.14 -0.63
CA THR A 191 -5.20 0.17 -0.11
C THR A 191 -6.33 0.84 0.67
N SER A 192 -6.04 1.82 1.52
CA SER A 192 -7.09 2.57 2.22
C SER A 192 -7.96 3.38 1.25
N ALA A 193 -7.37 3.93 0.19
CA ALA A 193 -8.13 4.61 -0.85
C ALA A 193 -9.00 3.64 -1.67
N LEU A 194 -8.53 2.41 -1.95
CA LEU A 194 -9.36 1.36 -2.51
C LEU A 194 -10.52 1.03 -1.57
N ALA A 195 -10.28 0.88 -0.26
CA ALA A 195 -11.38 0.68 0.68
C ALA A 195 -12.42 1.82 0.62
N ALA A 196 -11.98 3.08 0.59
CA ALA A 196 -12.88 4.23 0.41
C ALA A 196 -13.62 4.20 -0.93
N LYS A 197 -12.94 3.86 -2.04
CA LYS A 197 -13.55 3.72 -3.37
C LYS A 197 -14.72 2.74 -3.38
N TYR A 198 -14.64 1.66 -2.60
CA TYR A 198 -15.64 0.60 -2.56
C TYR A 198 -16.66 0.74 -1.41
N LEU A 199 -16.35 1.48 -0.35
CA LEU A 199 -17.15 1.52 0.89
C LEU A 199 -17.68 2.91 1.24
N ALA A 200 -17.04 3.98 0.79
CA ALA A 200 -17.54 5.33 1.03
C ALA A 200 -18.72 5.63 0.08
N ASN A 201 -19.53 6.63 0.43
CA ASN A 201 -20.44 7.21 -0.53
C ASN A 201 -19.61 7.95 -1.60
N PRO A 202 -19.79 7.65 -2.91
CA PRO A 202 -18.98 8.26 -3.98
C PRO A 202 -19.17 9.78 -4.09
N ASN A 203 -20.24 10.31 -3.50
CA ASN A 203 -20.52 11.74 -3.44
C ASN A 203 -19.93 12.43 -2.20
N CYS A 204 -19.23 11.72 -1.31
CA CYS A 204 -18.54 12.33 -0.19
C CYS A 204 -17.46 13.31 -0.67
N ARG A 205 -17.29 14.39 0.07
CA ARG A 205 -16.35 15.48 -0.19
C ARG A 205 -15.55 15.90 1.04
N LYS A 206 -16.10 15.71 2.24
CA LYS A 206 -15.52 16.26 3.48
C LYS A 206 -14.81 15.18 4.28
N VAL A 207 -13.52 15.40 4.52
CA VAL A 207 -12.69 14.46 5.28
C VAL A 207 -12.17 15.08 6.57
N GLY A 208 -12.42 14.40 7.67
CA GLY A 208 -11.71 14.60 8.92
C GLY A 208 -10.48 13.73 8.95
N PHE A 209 -9.30 14.34 9.03
CA PHE A 209 -8.04 13.63 8.90
C PHE A 209 -7.22 13.70 10.18
N LEU A 210 -7.04 12.58 10.86
CA LEU A 210 -6.30 12.47 12.12
C LEU A 210 -4.91 11.89 11.85
N GLY A 211 -3.89 12.74 12.03
CA GLY A 211 -2.48 12.42 11.80
C GLY A 211 -1.90 13.17 10.60
N THR A 212 -0.66 13.63 10.75
CA THR A 212 0.08 14.38 9.71
C THR A 212 1.49 13.83 9.52
N GLY A 213 1.68 12.53 9.78
CA GLY A 213 2.96 11.84 9.67
C GLY A 213 3.22 11.24 8.29
N TYR A 214 4.31 10.48 8.18
CA TYR A 214 4.77 9.87 6.92
C TYR A 214 3.70 9.05 6.17
N GLN A 215 2.92 8.24 6.88
CA GLN A 215 1.83 7.44 6.29
C GLN A 215 0.60 8.28 5.93
N ALA A 216 0.35 9.39 6.64
CA ALA A 216 -0.78 10.28 6.38
C ALA A 216 -0.69 10.92 4.98
N GLU A 217 0.52 11.20 4.51
CA GLU A 217 0.71 11.83 3.20
C GLU A 217 0.21 10.96 2.04
N THR A 218 0.54 9.67 2.04
CA THR A 218 0.11 8.73 1.00
C THR A 218 -1.35 8.37 1.12
N GLN A 219 -1.89 8.31 2.34
CA GLN A 219 -3.33 8.16 2.58
C GLN A 219 -4.10 9.32 1.93
N PHE A 220 -3.68 10.56 2.21
CA PHE A 220 -4.36 11.74 1.69
C PHE A 220 -4.28 11.83 0.15
N GLN A 221 -3.08 11.68 -0.41
CA GLN A 221 -2.90 11.70 -1.87
C GLN A 221 -3.70 10.60 -2.58
N ALA A 222 -3.69 9.37 -2.06
CA ALA A 222 -4.46 8.28 -2.66
C ALA A 222 -5.97 8.52 -2.54
N LEU A 223 -6.44 9.05 -1.39
CA LEU A 223 -7.85 9.38 -1.20
C LEU A 223 -8.31 10.51 -2.13
N ALA A 224 -7.47 11.52 -2.38
CA ALA A 224 -7.76 12.58 -3.34
C ALA A 224 -7.89 12.07 -4.79
N LEU A 225 -7.22 10.96 -5.14
CA LEU A 225 -7.34 10.34 -6.47
C LEU A 225 -8.66 9.60 -6.68
N VAL A 226 -9.24 9.02 -5.61
CA VAL A 226 -10.53 8.32 -5.70
C VAL A 226 -11.72 9.24 -5.38
N LEU A 227 -11.47 10.40 -4.76
CA LEU A 227 -12.45 11.43 -4.42
C LEU A 227 -11.93 12.81 -4.88
N PRO A 228 -12.13 13.20 -6.15
CA PRO A 228 -11.44 14.35 -6.76
C PRO A 228 -11.86 15.73 -6.21
N GLU A 229 -13.01 15.84 -5.56
CA GLU A 229 -13.54 17.10 -4.99
C GLU A 229 -13.35 17.16 -3.47
N LEU A 230 -12.33 16.47 -2.96
CA LEU A 230 -12.08 16.33 -1.54
C LEU A 230 -11.62 17.65 -0.90
N THR A 231 -12.23 17.93 0.24
CA THR A 231 -11.85 18.98 1.19
C THR A 231 -11.54 18.32 2.52
N ALA A 232 -10.58 18.86 3.27
CA ALA A 232 -10.16 18.22 4.51
C ALA A 232 -9.88 19.20 5.63
N LYS A 233 -10.28 18.78 6.83
CA LYS A 233 -9.83 19.36 8.09
C LYS A 233 -8.86 18.38 8.73
N VAL A 234 -7.66 18.83 9.05
CA VAL A 234 -6.57 17.98 9.50
C VAL A 234 -6.14 18.32 10.93
N PHE A 235 -5.99 17.29 11.74
CA PHE A 235 -5.53 17.40 13.11
C PHE A 235 -4.41 16.40 13.44
N SER A 236 -3.44 16.87 14.19
CA SER A 236 -2.41 16.11 14.89
C SER A 236 -1.93 17.00 16.05
N PRO A 237 -1.30 16.50 17.12
CA PRO A 237 -0.98 17.36 18.27
C PRO A 237 0.01 18.51 17.99
N ASN A 238 0.95 18.31 17.07
CA ASN A 238 1.99 19.31 16.76
C ASN A 238 1.50 20.27 15.66
N MET A 239 1.42 21.57 15.96
CA MET A 239 0.90 22.59 15.03
C MET A 239 1.77 22.74 13.78
N ASP A 240 3.10 22.79 13.94
CA ASP A 240 4.03 22.96 12.83
C ASP A 240 3.89 21.81 11.82
N HIS A 241 3.80 20.58 12.32
CA HIS A 241 3.55 19.40 11.48
C HIS A 241 2.20 19.47 10.74
N ARG A 242 1.17 20.08 11.33
CA ARG A 242 -0.12 20.30 10.64
C ARG A 242 0.02 21.30 9.51
N GLN A 243 0.69 22.42 9.77
CA GLN A 243 0.87 23.48 8.78
C GLN A 243 1.72 23.01 7.59
N GLU A 244 2.81 22.28 7.84
CA GLU A 244 3.63 21.66 6.79
C GLU A 244 2.82 20.67 5.95
N PHE A 245 2.00 19.83 6.60
CA PHE A 245 1.14 18.87 5.92
C PHE A 245 0.11 19.58 5.03
N VAL A 246 -0.57 20.61 5.54
CA VAL A 246 -1.51 21.43 4.76
C VAL A 246 -0.82 22.02 3.53
N ALA A 247 0.30 22.73 3.73
CA ALA A 247 1.02 23.36 2.62
C ALA A 247 1.44 22.33 1.55
N LYS A 248 1.94 21.17 1.98
CA LYS A 248 2.39 20.11 1.07
C LYS A 248 1.21 19.45 0.35
N MET A 249 0.17 19.04 1.06
CA MET A 249 -0.95 18.30 0.48
C MET A 249 -1.81 19.19 -0.42
N SER A 250 -2.08 20.45 -0.04
CA SER A 250 -2.76 21.39 -0.93
C SER A 250 -1.99 21.59 -2.24
N ARG A 251 -0.65 21.68 -2.19
CA ARG A 251 0.18 21.81 -3.39
C ARG A 251 0.18 20.55 -4.27
N VAL A 252 0.28 19.37 -3.67
CA VAL A 252 0.43 18.10 -4.41
C VAL A 252 -0.91 17.63 -4.99
N THR A 253 -2.01 17.85 -4.28
CA THR A 253 -3.33 17.32 -4.66
C THR A 253 -4.26 18.37 -5.28
N GLY A 254 -4.02 19.66 -5.02
CA GLY A 254 -4.97 20.73 -5.36
C GLY A 254 -6.20 20.79 -4.47
N CYS A 255 -6.33 19.92 -3.46
CA CYS A 255 -7.44 19.92 -2.52
C CYS A 255 -7.40 21.13 -1.57
N ASN A 256 -8.57 21.55 -1.08
CA ASN A 256 -8.67 22.49 0.03
C ASN A 256 -8.40 21.77 1.36
N VAL A 257 -7.28 22.08 2.00
CA VAL A 257 -6.84 21.44 3.26
C VAL A 257 -6.70 22.53 4.33
N GLU A 258 -7.33 22.31 5.48
CA GLU A 258 -7.35 23.24 6.61
C GLU A 258 -6.79 22.55 7.85
N ALA A 259 -5.82 23.19 8.53
CA ALA A 259 -5.36 22.73 9.85
C ALA A 259 -6.31 23.26 10.93
N VAL A 260 -6.81 22.33 11.75
CA VAL A 260 -7.75 22.66 12.84
C VAL A 260 -7.10 22.48 14.22
N SER A 261 -7.78 22.97 15.26
CA SER A 261 -7.23 23.05 16.62
C SER A 261 -7.47 21.80 17.46
N SER A 262 -8.44 20.96 17.06
CA SER A 262 -8.80 19.73 17.78
C SER A 262 -9.20 18.59 16.83
N ALA A 263 -9.18 17.36 17.33
CA ALA A 263 -9.67 16.19 16.59
C ALA A 263 -11.20 16.26 16.35
N GLU A 264 -11.94 16.88 17.27
CA GLU A 264 -13.37 17.12 17.14
C GLU A 264 -13.68 18.08 15.99
N GLU A 265 -12.93 19.18 15.87
CA GLU A 265 -13.06 20.09 14.72
C GLU A 265 -12.76 19.39 13.39
N ALA A 266 -11.82 18.44 13.38
CA ALA A 266 -11.51 17.67 12.18
C ALA A 266 -12.68 16.74 11.80
N ALA A 267 -13.30 16.11 12.79
CA ALA A 267 -14.46 15.24 12.60
C ALA A 267 -15.75 16.01 12.32
N ASP A 268 -15.83 17.29 12.66
CA ASP A 268 -17.05 18.06 12.48
C ASP A 268 -17.43 18.21 11.00
N SER A 269 -18.64 17.74 10.69
CA SER A 269 -19.22 17.69 9.34
C SER A 269 -18.43 16.84 8.35
N ALA A 270 -17.53 15.98 8.84
CA ALA A 270 -16.83 14.99 8.03
C ALA A 270 -17.80 13.90 7.57
N GLU A 271 -17.68 13.51 6.30
CA GLU A 271 -18.36 12.34 5.74
C GLU A 271 -17.42 11.13 5.73
N ILE A 272 -16.11 11.38 5.81
CA ILE A 272 -15.08 10.37 5.97
C ILE A 272 -14.17 10.77 7.13
N ILE A 273 -13.88 9.85 8.04
CA ILE A 273 -12.83 10.02 9.05
C ILE A 273 -11.68 9.08 8.69
N VAL A 274 -10.47 9.63 8.54
CA VAL A 274 -9.24 8.86 8.37
C VAL A 274 -8.39 8.99 9.63
N SER A 275 -8.00 7.85 10.22
CA SER A 275 -6.97 7.81 11.24
C SER A 275 -5.68 7.20 10.67
N ALA A 276 -4.62 8.00 10.71
CA ALA A 276 -3.29 7.68 10.23
C ALA A 276 -2.22 8.12 11.25
N THR A 277 -2.31 7.56 12.46
CA THR A 277 -1.55 8.00 13.63
C THR A 277 -0.58 6.93 14.13
N ASN A 278 0.41 7.35 14.93
CA ASN A 278 1.24 6.44 15.71
C ASN A 278 0.70 6.19 17.13
N SER A 279 -0.54 6.57 17.43
CA SER A 279 -1.16 6.40 18.75
C SER A 279 -1.29 4.92 19.13
N LEU A 280 -1.05 4.60 20.39
CA LEU A 280 -1.36 3.28 20.97
C LEU A 280 -2.79 3.20 21.52
N HIS A 281 -3.52 4.32 21.50
CA HIS A 281 -4.90 4.42 21.95
C HIS A 281 -5.82 4.82 20.81
N PRO A 282 -7.12 4.49 20.89
CA PRO A 282 -8.13 4.95 19.96
C PRO A 282 -8.09 6.46 19.78
N THR A 283 -8.32 6.89 18.54
CA THR A 283 -8.23 8.32 18.15
C THR A 283 -9.56 8.89 17.67
N ILE A 284 -10.53 8.01 17.42
CA ILE A 284 -11.86 8.36 16.93
C ILE A 284 -12.81 8.30 18.12
N ASN A 285 -13.55 9.38 18.36
CA ASN A 285 -14.57 9.40 19.40
C ASN A 285 -15.89 8.84 18.83
N PRO A 286 -16.58 7.93 19.55
CA PRO A 286 -17.87 7.38 19.12
C PRO A 286 -18.96 8.43 18.89
N GLU A 287 -18.88 9.60 19.53
CA GLU A 287 -19.87 10.68 19.38
C GLU A 287 -19.75 11.43 18.04
N TRP A 288 -18.66 11.23 17.30
CA TRP A 288 -18.49 11.82 15.97
C TRP A 288 -19.21 11.03 14.87
N ILE A 289 -19.60 9.78 15.14
CA ILE A 289 -20.13 8.87 14.13
C ILE A 289 -21.56 9.27 13.75
N ARG A 290 -21.78 9.50 12.45
CA ARG A 290 -23.06 9.95 11.88
C ARG A 290 -23.49 8.99 10.76
N PRO A 291 -24.80 8.85 10.48
CA PRO A 291 -25.28 8.05 9.36
C PRO A 291 -24.59 8.45 8.04
N GLY A 292 -24.23 7.45 7.25
CA GLY A 292 -23.57 7.60 5.95
C GLY A 292 -22.05 7.76 6.01
N MET A 293 -21.47 7.87 7.21
CA MET A 293 -20.03 8.08 7.38
C MET A 293 -19.20 6.87 6.93
N HIS A 294 -18.00 7.15 6.39
CA HIS A 294 -16.96 6.14 6.18
C HIS A 294 -15.78 6.37 7.12
N ILE A 295 -15.24 5.30 7.70
CA ILE A 295 -14.12 5.36 8.63
C ILE A 295 -12.99 4.53 8.04
N ASN A 296 -11.78 5.09 8.01
CA ASN A 296 -10.57 4.44 7.51
C ASN A 296 -9.50 4.47 8.60
N CYS A 297 -9.11 3.30 9.10
CA CYS A 297 -8.02 3.15 10.05
C CYS A 297 -6.86 2.37 9.40
N ILE A 298 -5.64 2.86 9.55
CA ILE A 298 -4.44 2.11 9.09
C ILE A 298 -4.21 0.89 9.98
N LYS A 299 -4.56 0.99 11.26
CA LYS A 299 -4.34 -0.08 12.25
C LYS A 299 -5.48 -0.20 13.24
N LYS A 300 -5.64 -1.39 13.79
CA LYS A 300 -6.68 -1.74 14.77
C LYS A 300 -6.67 -0.93 16.07
N GLN A 301 -5.53 -0.39 16.48
CA GLN A 301 -5.40 0.43 17.69
C GLN A 301 -6.05 1.81 17.59
N GLU A 302 -6.39 2.28 16.38
CA GLU A 302 -6.92 3.63 16.16
C GLU A 302 -8.41 3.76 16.48
N VAL A 303 -9.08 2.63 16.71
CA VAL A 303 -10.53 2.52 16.88
C VAL A 303 -10.87 1.55 18.02
N ASP A 304 -11.94 1.84 18.75
CA ASP A 304 -12.47 1.03 19.86
C ASP A 304 -13.80 0.35 19.52
N LEU A 305 -14.28 -0.49 20.44
CA LEU A 305 -15.56 -1.19 20.31
C LEU A 305 -16.75 -0.25 20.24
N GLU A 306 -16.69 0.91 20.89
CA GLU A 306 -17.82 1.85 20.90
C GLU A 306 -18.03 2.48 19.52
N VAL A 307 -16.94 2.79 18.81
CA VAL A 307 -17.00 3.21 17.40
C VAL A 307 -17.46 2.05 16.50
N LEU A 308 -16.92 0.84 16.70
CA LEU A 308 -17.29 -0.31 15.88
C LEU A 308 -18.76 -0.71 16.05
N ALA A 309 -19.31 -0.59 17.25
CA ALA A 309 -20.73 -0.85 17.52
C ALA A 309 -21.68 0.12 16.78
N LYS A 310 -21.18 1.28 16.35
CA LYS A 310 -21.92 2.25 15.52
C LYS A 310 -21.71 2.02 14.02
N CYS A 311 -20.93 1.03 13.62
CA CYS A 311 -20.69 0.70 12.21
C CYS A 311 -21.67 -0.38 11.73
N ASP A 312 -22.42 -0.11 10.68
CA ASP A 312 -23.29 -1.10 10.02
C ASP A 312 -22.47 -2.15 9.24
N LEU A 313 -21.28 -1.77 8.77
CA LEU A 313 -20.39 -2.65 8.04
C LEU A 313 -18.93 -2.39 8.42
N LEU A 314 -18.27 -3.39 9.01
CA LEU A 314 -16.83 -3.44 9.20
C LEU A 314 -16.20 -4.34 8.12
N VAL A 315 -15.23 -3.79 7.39
CA VAL A 315 -14.40 -4.50 6.41
C VAL A 315 -12.95 -4.50 6.89
N VAL A 316 -12.26 -5.61 6.72
CA VAL A 316 -10.88 -5.76 7.20
C VAL A 316 -9.92 -6.12 6.07
N GLY A 317 -8.67 -5.63 6.14
CA GLY A 317 -7.70 -5.87 5.07
C GLY A 317 -7.24 -7.33 4.94
N SER A 318 -7.28 -8.07 6.04
CA SER A 318 -7.02 -9.53 6.13
C SER A 318 -7.42 -10.02 7.52
N THR A 319 -7.15 -11.29 7.84
CA THR A 319 -7.47 -11.92 9.13
C THR A 319 -6.81 -11.27 10.36
N GLY A 320 -6.07 -10.16 10.23
CA GLY A 320 -5.61 -9.31 11.33
C GLY A 320 -4.58 -9.92 12.31
N ASP A 321 -4.27 -11.19 12.12
CA ASP A 321 -3.41 -11.98 12.99
C ASP A 321 -1.98 -12.03 12.46
N THR A 322 -1.11 -11.38 13.21
CA THR A 322 0.35 -11.57 13.11
C THR A 322 0.75 -12.72 14.03
N VAL A 323 1.50 -13.67 13.48
CA VAL A 323 2.08 -14.76 14.27
C VAL A 323 3.32 -14.25 14.97
N HIS A 324 3.24 -14.09 16.30
CA HIS A 324 4.37 -13.65 17.11
C HIS A 324 5.14 -14.84 17.70
N VAL A 325 6.45 -14.91 17.43
CA VAL A 325 7.36 -15.87 18.04
C VAL A 325 8.31 -15.13 18.97
N ILE A 326 8.16 -15.32 20.28
CA ILE A 326 8.93 -14.58 21.29
C ILE A 326 10.10 -15.43 21.82
N VAL A 327 11.31 -14.90 21.69
CA VAL A 327 12.58 -15.54 22.07
C VAL A 327 13.05 -15.04 23.44
N GLY A 328 13.48 -15.99 24.30
CA GLY A 328 14.13 -15.69 25.57
C GLY A 328 13.21 -15.03 26.62
N ASP A 329 13.80 -14.21 27.49
CA ASP A 329 13.11 -13.58 28.63
C ASP A 329 12.06 -12.53 28.23
N LEU A 330 11.98 -12.17 26.94
CA LEU A 330 10.86 -11.38 26.42
C LEU A 330 9.51 -12.09 26.61
N ARG A 331 9.49 -13.41 26.78
CA ARG A 331 8.24 -14.16 27.05
C ARG A 331 7.52 -13.68 28.31
N ASN A 332 8.27 -13.17 29.29
CA ASN A 332 7.73 -12.64 30.54
C ASN A 332 7.40 -11.14 30.47
N ARG A 333 7.89 -10.44 29.44
CA ARG A 333 7.51 -9.03 29.20
C ARG A 333 6.17 -8.99 28.48
N LYS A 334 5.16 -8.39 29.11
CA LYS A 334 3.94 -7.98 28.39
C LYS A 334 4.35 -6.95 27.34
N LEU A 335 4.31 -7.35 26.08
CA LEU A 335 4.31 -6.40 24.98
C LEU A 335 2.88 -5.88 24.93
N ASP A 336 2.64 -4.63 25.32
CA ASP A 336 1.29 -4.10 25.50
C ASP A 336 0.38 -4.31 24.27
N GLU A 337 0.93 -4.28 23.06
CA GLU A 337 0.13 -4.51 21.84
C GLU A 337 -0.23 -5.97 21.55
N THR A 338 0.48 -6.92 22.14
CA THR A 338 0.08 -8.32 22.16
C THR A 338 -0.64 -8.67 23.45
N ALA A 339 -0.89 -7.72 24.36
CA ALA A 339 -1.51 -7.99 25.65
C ALA A 339 -3.03 -7.77 25.63
N SER A 340 -3.53 -6.65 25.07
CA SER A 340 -4.94 -6.26 25.15
C SER A 340 -5.45 -5.56 23.88
N GLY A 341 -6.78 -5.53 23.72
CA GLY A 341 -7.49 -4.90 22.60
C GLY A 341 -8.68 -5.74 22.13
N TRP A 342 -9.65 -5.09 21.50
CA TRP A 342 -10.89 -5.74 21.05
C TRP A 342 -10.67 -6.83 20.01
N TRP A 343 -9.60 -6.71 19.22
CA TRP A 343 -9.19 -7.70 18.23
C TRP A 343 -8.69 -9.04 18.80
N LYS A 344 -8.70 -9.20 20.12
CA LYS A 344 -8.41 -10.45 20.83
C LYS A 344 -9.66 -11.09 21.42
N ASP A 345 -10.77 -10.37 21.41
CA ASP A 345 -12.05 -10.89 21.83
C ASP A 345 -12.50 -11.96 20.81
N PRO A 346 -12.72 -13.22 21.24
CA PRO A 346 -13.25 -14.26 20.35
C PRO A 346 -14.55 -13.85 19.66
N ASP A 347 -15.37 -13.01 20.29
CA ASP A 347 -16.61 -12.51 19.69
C ASP A 347 -16.35 -11.53 18.54
N HIS A 348 -15.16 -10.93 18.49
CA HIS A 348 -14.70 -10.02 17.45
C HIS A 348 -13.59 -10.62 16.57
N ALA A 349 -13.61 -11.95 16.39
CA ALA A 349 -12.67 -12.64 15.51
C ALA A 349 -12.73 -12.06 14.08
N TRP A 350 -11.55 -11.71 13.55
CA TRP A 350 -11.40 -11.07 12.24
C TRP A 350 -12.07 -11.81 11.08
N GLU A 351 -12.09 -13.15 11.16
CA GLU A 351 -12.65 -14.04 10.15
C GLU A 351 -14.17 -13.91 10.00
N ARG A 352 -14.85 -13.24 10.93
CA ARG A 352 -16.29 -12.96 10.86
C ARG A 352 -16.63 -11.77 9.97
N PHE A 353 -15.66 -10.91 9.66
CA PHE A 353 -15.88 -9.71 8.87
C PHE A 353 -15.50 -9.95 7.40
N PRO A 354 -16.21 -9.34 6.44
CA PRO A 354 -15.82 -9.38 5.04
C PRO A 354 -14.43 -8.77 4.85
N PHE A 355 -13.62 -9.39 3.98
CA PHE A 355 -12.33 -8.84 3.62
C PHE A 355 -12.48 -7.78 2.53
N LEU A 356 -11.53 -6.86 2.45
CA LEU A 356 -11.44 -5.93 1.32
C LEU A 356 -11.37 -6.69 -0.02
N ALA A 357 -10.68 -7.84 -0.02
CA ALA A 357 -10.61 -8.73 -1.18
C ALA A 357 -12.00 -9.21 -1.63
N ASP A 358 -12.89 -9.56 -0.70
CA ASP A 358 -14.26 -9.99 -1.01
C ASP A 358 -15.09 -8.86 -1.63
N VAL A 359 -14.91 -7.64 -1.14
CA VAL A 359 -15.58 -6.45 -1.68
C VAL A 359 -15.08 -6.11 -3.09
N VAL A 360 -13.76 -6.06 -3.28
CA VAL A 360 -13.12 -5.77 -4.59
C VAL A 360 -13.46 -6.84 -5.63
N ALA A 361 -13.58 -8.10 -5.21
CA ALA A 361 -13.97 -9.22 -6.06
C ALA A 361 -15.49 -9.29 -6.36
N GLY A 362 -16.31 -8.42 -5.74
CA GLY A 362 -17.76 -8.42 -5.88
C GLY A 362 -18.48 -9.55 -5.14
N LYS A 363 -17.78 -10.30 -4.26
CA LYS A 363 -18.37 -11.33 -3.40
C LYS A 363 -19.16 -10.74 -2.24
N HIS A 364 -18.79 -9.54 -1.80
CA HIS A 364 -19.54 -8.74 -0.84
C HIS A 364 -19.92 -7.40 -1.48
N ALA A 365 -21.17 -6.97 -1.31
CA ALA A 365 -21.70 -5.77 -2.00
C ALA A 365 -21.07 -4.45 -1.50
N GLY A 366 -20.37 -4.48 -0.36
CA GLY A 366 -19.87 -3.27 0.29
C GLY A 366 -21.03 -2.43 0.85
N ARG A 367 -20.99 -1.11 0.62
CA ARG A 367 -22.09 -0.22 0.98
C ARG A 367 -23.29 -0.46 0.07
N ILE A 368 -24.47 -0.64 0.66
CA ILE A 368 -25.73 -0.82 -0.07
C ILE A 368 -26.77 0.28 0.21
N LEU A 369 -26.64 1.00 1.33
CA LEU A 369 -27.51 2.12 1.68
C LEU A 369 -26.69 3.41 1.90
N PRO A 370 -27.26 4.59 1.58
CA PRO A 370 -26.55 5.87 1.72
C PRO A 370 -26.27 6.24 3.18
N ASP A 371 -27.07 5.76 4.13
CA ASP A 371 -26.99 6.06 5.56
C ASP A 371 -26.17 5.03 6.36
N GLN A 372 -25.68 3.96 5.72
CA GLN A 372 -24.80 3.00 6.38
C GLN A 372 -23.51 3.65 6.89
N VAL A 373 -23.12 3.35 8.11
CA VAL A 373 -21.79 3.64 8.63
C VAL A 373 -20.88 2.49 8.24
N THR A 374 -19.80 2.81 7.53
CA THR A 374 -18.83 1.81 7.05
C THR A 374 -17.48 2.06 7.71
N CYS A 375 -16.78 1.01 8.10
CA CYS A 375 -15.43 1.09 8.65
C CYS A 375 -14.51 0.12 7.92
N TYR A 376 -13.33 0.61 7.55
CA TYR A 376 -12.24 -0.23 7.05
C TYR A 376 -11.05 -0.16 8.00
N ILE A 377 -10.53 -1.34 8.35
CA ILE A 377 -9.32 -1.47 9.16
C ILE A 377 -8.24 -2.17 8.33
N GLY A 378 -7.18 -1.43 8.08
CA GLY A 378 -6.02 -1.88 7.33
C GLY A 378 -5.23 -2.97 8.02
N HIS A 379 -4.74 -3.91 7.22
CA HIS A 379 -3.69 -4.83 7.59
C HIS A 379 -2.84 -5.15 6.35
N GLY A 380 -1.52 -5.31 6.53
CA GLY A 380 -0.63 -5.59 5.40
C GLY A 380 -0.70 -7.04 4.95
N THR A 381 -0.66 -7.26 3.65
CA THR A 381 -0.66 -8.59 3.02
C THR A 381 0.49 -8.73 2.04
N GLY A 382 0.96 -9.95 1.81
CA GLY A 382 2.07 -10.22 0.90
C GLY A 382 1.77 -9.88 -0.55
N ILE A 383 0.50 -10.03 -0.97
CA ILE A 383 0.05 -9.70 -2.33
C ILE A 383 0.29 -8.24 -2.69
N GLN A 384 0.20 -7.32 -1.72
CA GLN A 384 0.42 -5.89 -1.94
C GLN A 384 1.87 -5.63 -2.36
N PHE A 385 2.81 -6.33 -1.73
CA PHE A 385 4.22 -6.24 -2.08
C PHE A 385 4.52 -6.90 -3.42
N ALA A 386 3.95 -8.09 -3.69
CA ALA A 386 4.11 -8.77 -4.98
C ALA A 386 3.66 -7.88 -6.15
N ALA A 387 2.49 -7.24 -6.01
CA ALA A 387 1.91 -6.40 -7.04
C ALA A 387 2.79 -5.18 -7.38
N ILE A 388 3.19 -4.41 -6.36
CA ILE A 388 4.00 -3.20 -6.58
C ILE A 388 5.45 -3.54 -6.94
N ALA A 389 6.02 -4.61 -6.38
CA ALA A 389 7.37 -5.05 -6.73
C ALA A 389 7.45 -5.46 -8.20
N MET A 390 6.44 -6.17 -8.71
CA MET A 390 6.37 -6.52 -10.13
C MET A 390 6.22 -5.29 -11.03
N LEU A 391 5.38 -4.31 -10.65
CA LEU A 391 5.27 -3.04 -11.36
C LEU A 391 6.63 -2.32 -11.43
N ALA A 392 7.31 -2.19 -10.28
CA ALA A 392 8.62 -1.55 -10.19
C ALA A 392 9.66 -2.29 -11.04
N TYR A 393 9.69 -3.63 -10.97
CA TYR A 393 10.60 -4.45 -11.77
C TYR A 393 10.40 -4.25 -13.28
N ARG A 394 9.15 -4.30 -13.77
CA ARG A 394 8.86 -4.12 -15.20
C ARG A 394 9.33 -2.76 -15.69
N ARG A 395 9.03 -1.69 -14.95
CA ARG A 395 9.51 -0.34 -15.27
C ARG A 395 11.03 -0.23 -15.16
N ALA A 396 11.66 -0.93 -14.22
CA ALA A 396 13.12 -0.93 -14.10
C ALA A 396 13.79 -1.61 -15.31
N VAL A 397 13.19 -2.66 -15.85
CA VAL A 397 13.66 -3.31 -17.09
C VAL A 397 13.49 -2.37 -18.28
N GLU A 398 12.30 -1.77 -18.43
CA GLU A 398 12.00 -0.83 -19.53
C GLU A 398 12.91 0.40 -19.55
N ASN A 399 13.28 0.90 -18.37
CA ASN A 399 14.10 2.11 -18.22
C ASN A 399 15.58 1.81 -17.92
N GLU A 400 15.98 0.54 -17.94
CA GLU A 400 17.36 0.09 -17.65
C GLU A 400 17.90 0.56 -16.27
N ILE A 401 17.03 0.74 -15.27
CA ILE A 401 17.36 1.24 -13.93
C ILE A 401 17.73 0.09 -12.97
N GLY A 402 18.75 0.26 -12.14
CA GLY A 402 19.15 -0.69 -11.10
C GLY A 402 20.39 -1.49 -11.45
N TYR A 403 20.97 -2.11 -10.42
CA TYR A 403 22.23 -2.85 -10.54
C TYR A 403 21.99 -4.32 -10.94
N LEU A 404 22.69 -4.80 -11.95
CA LEU A 404 22.52 -6.16 -12.47
C LEU A 404 23.51 -7.14 -11.86
N ILE A 405 23.00 -8.25 -11.32
CA ILE A 405 23.80 -9.38 -10.84
C ILE A 405 23.52 -10.59 -11.71
N PRO A 406 24.53 -11.27 -12.29
CA PRO A 406 24.32 -12.48 -13.06
C PRO A 406 23.53 -13.52 -12.26
N SER A 407 22.43 -14.04 -12.82
CA SER A 407 21.53 -14.97 -12.11
C SER A 407 22.23 -16.24 -11.66
N ALA A 408 23.31 -16.64 -12.34
CA ALA A 408 24.19 -17.74 -11.94
C ALA A 408 24.72 -17.63 -10.50
N ARG A 409 24.76 -16.43 -9.91
CA ARG A 409 25.15 -16.22 -8.50
C ARG A 409 24.11 -16.69 -7.49
N PHE A 410 22.85 -16.80 -7.90
CA PHE A 410 21.72 -17.20 -7.05
C PHE A 410 21.26 -18.63 -7.30
N MET A 411 21.84 -19.31 -8.28
CA MET A 411 21.43 -20.66 -8.68
C MET A 411 22.43 -21.71 -8.24
N GLN A 412 21.90 -22.89 -7.92
CA GLN A 412 22.70 -24.09 -7.69
C GLN A 412 22.51 -25.05 -8.86
N PRO A 413 23.54 -25.83 -9.25
CA PRO A 413 23.38 -26.85 -10.26
C PRO A 413 22.28 -27.82 -9.86
N ILE A 414 21.35 -28.11 -10.77
CA ILE A 414 20.43 -29.23 -10.60
C ILE A 414 21.29 -30.50 -10.71
N LEU A 415 21.59 -31.13 -9.57
CA LEU A 415 22.18 -32.46 -9.57
C LEU A 415 21.17 -33.38 -10.24
N GLN A 416 21.49 -33.84 -11.46
CA GLN A 416 20.70 -34.88 -12.12
C GLN A 416 20.66 -36.09 -11.18
N ARG A 417 19.44 -36.49 -10.78
CA ARG A 417 19.22 -37.67 -9.95
C ARG A 417 19.31 -38.94 -10.76
#